data_AF-M4Z9K5-F1
#
_entry.id   AF-M4Z9K5-F1
#
_cell.length_a   1.000
_cell.length_b   1.000
_cell.length_c   1.000
_cell.angle_alpha   90.00
_cell.angle_beta   90.00
_cell.angle_gamma   90.00
#
_symmetry.space_group_name_H-M   'P 1'
#
loop_
_entity.id
_entity.type
_entity.pdbx_description
1 polymer ?
#
loop_
_entity_poly.entity_id
_entity_poly.type
_entity_poly.pdbx_seq_one_letter_code
_entity_poly.pdbx_strand_id
1 'polypeptide(L)'
;MRVLTWSAFVLALTMGSALSVPAQAQAYDPRYPVCMKVYEGRWGGEWIDCSYTSLPQCRATASGRAAMCDLNPFFAPPQPPPRRAHRRHR
;
A
#
# COMPACT_ATOMS: atom_id res chain seq x y z
N MET A 1 0.65 -50.72 -42.98
CA MET A 1 1.86 -49.89 -42.82
C MET A 1 1.51 -48.44 -43.13
N ARG A 2 1.85 -47.52 -42.21
CA ARG A 2 2.01 -46.06 -42.40
C ARG A 2 0.77 -45.18 -42.66
N VAL A 3 -0.06 -45.03 -41.63
CA VAL A 3 -0.83 -43.81 -41.30
C VAL A 3 -1.31 -44.06 -39.86
N LEU A 4 -1.08 -43.30 -38.80
CA LEU A 4 -0.80 -41.89 -38.60
C LEU A 4 0.31 -41.78 -37.54
N THR A 5 1.46 -41.25 -37.92
CA THR A 5 2.24 -40.44 -37.00
C THR A 5 1.45 -39.16 -36.71
N TRP A 6 1.71 -38.53 -35.56
CA TRP A 6 1.21 -37.21 -35.13
C TRP A 6 -0.16 -37.20 -34.45
N SER A 7 -0.17 -37.23 -33.11
CA SER A 7 -1.03 -36.36 -32.30
C SER A 7 -0.55 -36.36 -30.86
N ALA A 8 0.30 -35.37 -30.58
CA ALA A 8 0.39 -34.63 -29.32
C ALA A 8 0.57 -35.45 -28.04
N PHE A 9 1.81 -35.45 -27.58
CA PHE A 9 2.16 -35.29 -26.17
C PHE A 9 1.21 -34.29 -25.49
N VAL A 10 0.22 -34.76 -24.73
CA VAL A 10 -0.55 -33.92 -23.81
C VAL A 10 0.09 -34.05 -22.44
N LEU A 11 1.17 -33.29 -22.23
CA LEU A 11 1.74 -33.05 -20.91
C LEU A 11 0.86 -31.98 -20.23
N ALA A 12 -0.23 -32.41 -19.60
CA ALA A 12 -1.08 -31.50 -18.82
C ALA A 12 -0.39 -31.18 -17.49
N LEU A 13 0.30 -30.04 -17.45
CA LEU A 13 0.91 -29.44 -16.28
C LEU A 13 -0.19 -29.10 -15.25
N THR A 14 -0.24 -29.81 -14.13
CA THR A 14 -1.12 -29.48 -13.01
C THR A 14 -0.57 -28.25 -12.28
N MET A 15 -1.07 -27.08 -12.65
CA MET A 15 -0.70 -25.81 -12.02
C MET A 15 -1.12 -25.83 -10.54
N GLY A 16 -0.13 -25.82 -9.63
CA GLY A 16 -0.36 -25.70 -8.20
C GLY A 16 -1.10 -24.41 -7.88
N SER A 17 -2.21 -24.52 -7.16
CA SER A 17 -2.96 -23.39 -6.63
C SER A 17 -2.12 -22.69 -5.56
N ALA A 18 -1.37 -21.66 -5.98
CA ALA A 18 -0.81 -20.69 -5.05
C ALA A 18 -1.98 -20.02 -4.32
N LEU A 19 -2.09 -20.28 -3.01
CA LEU A 19 -2.96 -19.51 -2.12
C LEU A 19 -2.49 -18.05 -2.18
N SER A 20 -3.19 -17.23 -2.96
CA SER A 20 -2.98 -15.79 -3.00
C SER A 20 -3.45 -15.18 -1.69
N VAL A 21 -2.55 -15.14 -0.70
CA VAL A 21 -2.72 -14.21 0.42
C VAL A 21 -2.78 -12.83 -0.23
N PRO A 22 -3.84 -12.05 -0.01
CA PRO A 22 -3.88 -10.71 -0.57
C PRO A 22 -2.70 -9.96 0.04
N ALA A 23 -1.76 -9.53 -0.80
CA ALA A 23 -0.68 -8.63 -0.42
C ALA A 23 -1.24 -7.22 -0.17
N GLN A 24 -2.23 -7.11 0.72
CA GLN A 24 -2.65 -5.87 1.36
C GLN A 24 -1.59 -5.56 2.43
N ALA A 25 -0.33 -5.46 2.04
CA ALA A 25 0.68 -4.85 2.91
C ALA A 25 0.17 -3.44 3.19
N GLN A 26 0.02 -3.12 4.46
CA GLN A 26 -0.77 -2.01 4.99
C GLN A 26 -0.29 -0.65 4.46
N ALA A 27 -0.74 -0.28 3.26
CA ALA A 27 -0.41 0.99 2.63
C ALA A 27 -0.75 2.18 3.53
N TYR A 28 -1.83 2.04 4.31
CA TYR A 28 -2.40 3.07 5.16
C TYR A 28 -2.14 2.79 6.64
N ASP A 29 -1.21 3.52 7.23
CA ASP A 29 -1.00 3.54 8.68
C ASP A 29 -1.87 4.64 9.32
N PRO A 30 -2.82 4.30 10.20
CA PRO A 30 -3.73 5.26 10.82
C PRO A 30 -3.04 6.30 11.70
N ARG A 31 -1.75 6.13 12.03
CA ARG A 31 -0.96 7.09 12.83
C ARG A 31 -0.47 8.27 12.00
N TYR A 32 -0.43 8.16 10.68
CA TYR A 32 0.11 9.18 9.79
C TYR A 32 -1.01 9.85 8.98
N PRO A 33 -1.12 11.20 9.02
CA PRO A 33 -2.18 11.93 8.35
C PRO A 33 -2.00 12.09 6.84
N VAL A 34 -0.82 11.77 6.30
CA VAL A 34 -0.49 12.03 4.89
C VAL A 34 0.18 10.81 4.25
N CYS A 35 -0.21 10.54 3.01
CA CYS A 35 0.28 9.44 2.20
C CYS A 35 0.87 9.94 0.88
N MET A 36 1.96 9.32 0.45
CA MET A 36 2.55 9.50 -0.87
C MET A 36 2.20 8.30 -1.76
N LYS A 37 1.66 8.55 -2.95
CA LYS A 37 1.45 7.55 -4.00
C LYS A 37 2.51 7.74 -5.06
N VAL A 38 3.26 6.69 -5.39
CA VAL A 38 4.32 6.74 -6.40
C VAL A 38 3.92 5.88 -7.60
N TYR A 39 4.08 6.43 -8.80
CA TYR A 39 3.73 5.83 -10.07
C TYR A 39 4.99 5.56 -10.90
N GLU A 40 5.38 4.31 -11.10
CA GLU A 40 6.59 3.98 -11.89
C GLU A 40 6.35 3.80 -13.41
N GLY A 41 5.18 4.18 -13.93
CA GLY A 41 4.91 4.23 -15.37
C GLY A 41 4.69 2.86 -16.02
N ARG A 42 4.86 2.75 -17.35
CA ARG A 42 4.30 1.65 -18.19
C ARG A 42 4.79 0.24 -17.85
N TRP A 43 5.90 0.11 -17.16
CA TRP A 43 6.49 -1.17 -16.75
C TRP A 43 6.76 -1.26 -15.24
N GLY A 44 6.31 -0.26 -14.47
CA GLY A 44 6.55 -0.16 -13.04
C GLY A 44 5.27 -0.24 -12.22
N GLY A 45 5.41 -0.47 -10.92
CA GLY A 45 4.29 -0.60 -10.00
C GLY A 45 3.72 0.76 -9.53
N GLU A 46 2.62 0.69 -8.81
CA GLU A 46 2.19 1.76 -7.91
C GLU A 46 2.35 1.28 -6.48
N TRP A 47 2.86 2.14 -5.60
CA TRP A 47 2.81 1.90 -4.16
C TRP A 47 2.49 3.17 -3.41
N ILE A 48 2.04 2.96 -2.17
CA ILE A 48 1.61 3.99 -1.26
C ILE A 48 2.46 3.92 -0.01
N ASP A 49 2.91 5.08 0.46
CA ASP A 49 3.70 5.27 1.66
C ASP A 49 3.01 6.30 2.57
N CYS A 50 2.35 5.81 3.63
CA CYS A 50 1.69 6.64 4.64
C CYS A 50 2.57 6.75 5.90
N SER A 51 3.71 7.42 5.77
CA SER A 51 4.64 7.71 6.88
C SER A 51 4.87 9.21 7.10
N TYR A 52 4.05 10.06 6.46
CA TYR A 52 4.21 11.51 6.48
C TYR A 52 3.25 12.18 7.46
N THR A 53 3.75 13.21 8.13
CA THR A 53 2.99 13.98 9.13
C THR A 53 2.36 15.25 8.56
N SER A 54 2.77 15.67 7.36
CA SER A 54 2.27 16.88 6.72
C SER A 54 2.43 16.85 5.20
N LEU A 55 1.59 17.59 4.48
CA LEU A 55 1.67 17.72 3.02
C LEU A 55 2.97 18.36 2.55
N PRO A 56 3.52 19.42 3.19
CA PRO A 56 4.82 19.97 2.80
C PRO A 56 5.97 18.95 2.93
N GLN A 57 5.97 18.14 3.99
CA GLN A 57 6.96 17.07 4.17
C GLN A 57 6.87 16.04 3.04
N CYS A 58 5.65 15.56 2.74
CA CYS A 58 5.43 14.62 1.65
C CYS A 58 5.86 15.21 0.30
N ARG A 59 5.49 16.47 0.00
CA ARG A 59 5.85 17.14 -1.27
C ARG A 59 7.35 17.33 -1.42
N ALA A 60 8.06 17.62 -0.34
CA ALA A 60 9.52 17.70 -0.36
C ALA A 60 10.13 16.35 -0.79
N THR A 61 9.60 15.23 -0.30
CA THR A 61 10.04 13.87 -0.69
C THR A 61 9.56 13.45 -2.07
N ALA A 62 8.37 13.88 -2.48
CA ALA A 62 7.78 13.59 -3.80
C ALA A 62 8.47 14.38 -4.93
N SER A 63 9.17 15.46 -4.61
CA SER A 63 9.85 16.32 -5.59
C SER A 63 10.80 15.50 -6.48
N GLY A 64 10.65 15.65 -7.80
CA GLY A 64 11.45 14.93 -8.79
C GLY A 64 11.05 13.47 -9.03
N ARG A 65 9.98 12.99 -8.38
CA ARG A 65 9.41 11.65 -8.61
C ARG A 65 8.05 11.79 -9.26
N ALA A 66 7.62 10.75 -9.98
CA ALA A 66 6.22 10.62 -10.40
C ALA A 66 5.37 10.21 -9.18
N ALA A 67 5.14 11.15 -8.27
CA ALA A 67 4.44 10.90 -7.02
C ALA A 67 3.43 11.99 -6.66
N MET A 68 2.37 11.62 -5.95
CA MET A 68 1.31 12.50 -5.46
C MET A 68 1.13 12.35 -3.94
N CYS A 69 0.75 13.44 -3.27
CA CYS A 69 0.56 13.48 -1.83
C CYS A 69 -0.89 13.80 -1.50
N ASP A 70 -1.54 12.91 -0.75
CA ASP A 70 -2.93 13.03 -0.32
C ASP A 70 -3.07 12.86 1.20
N LEU A 71 -4.21 13.29 1.73
CA LEU A 71 -4.57 13.02 3.12
C LEU A 71 -4.94 11.55 3.32
N ASN A 72 -4.53 10.96 4.44
CA ASN A 72 -4.89 9.62 4.81
C ASN A 72 -6.34 9.58 5.34
N PRO A 73 -7.29 8.93 4.65
CA PRO A 73 -8.67 8.83 5.13
C PRO A 73 -8.81 7.99 6.42
N PHE A 74 -7.82 7.16 6.74
CA PHE A 74 -7.80 6.30 7.92
C PHE A 74 -7.07 6.93 9.11
N PHE A 75 -6.69 8.21 9.02
CA PHE A 75 -5.97 8.88 10.10
C PHE A 75 -6.81 8.95 11.38
N ALA A 76 -6.32 8.35 12.45
CA ALA A 76 -6.89 8.39 13.78
C ALA A 76 -5.98 9.22 14.68
N PRO A 77 -6.30 10.51 14.94
CA PRO A 77 -5.46 11.34 15.79
C PRO A 77 -5.39 10.75 17.21
N PRO A 78 -4.23 10.84 17.87
CA PRO A 78 -4.11 10.39 19.25
C PRO A 78 -5.07 11.17 20.16
N GLN A 79 -5.63 10.46 21.16
CA GLN A 79 -6.55 11.07 22.11
C GLN A 79 -5.84 12.21 22.86
N PRO A 80 -6.50 13.38 23.06
CA PRO A 80 -5.91 14.47 23.81
C PRO A 80 -5.61 14.02 25.25
N PRO A 81 -4.55 14.55 25.88
CA PRO A 81 -4.22 14.17 27.25
C PRO A 81 -5.39 14.46 28.20
N PRO A 82 -5.61 13.63 29.23
CA PRO A 82 -6.69 13.88 30.18
C PRO A 82 -6.48 15.26 30.80
N ARG A 83 -7.49 16.14 30.69
CA ARG A 83 -7.47 17.43 31.38
C ARG A 83 -7.36 17.14 32.86
N ARG A 84 -6.20 17.42 33.46
CA ARG A 84 -6.04 17.39 34.91
C ARG A 84 -7.04 18.39 35.47
N ALA A 85 -8.15 17.89 35.99
CA ALA A 85 -9.04 18.71 36.78
C ALA A 85 -8.18 19.23 37.93
N HIS A 86 -7.83 20.51 37.90
CA HIS A 86 -7.27 21.17 39.06
C HIS A 86 -8.32 21.00 40.15
N ARG A 87 -8.11 20.01 41.03
CA ARG A 87 -8.74 19.96 42.34
C ARG A 87 -8.39 21.30 42.98
N ARG A 88 -9.30 22.26 42.86
CA ARG A 88 -9.33 23.42 43.73
C ARG A 88 -9.52 22.82 45.11
N HIS A 89 -8.42 22.65 45.82
CA HIS A 89 -8.42 22.48 47.27
C HIS A 89 -9.15 23.69 47.81
N ARG A 90 -10.39 23.46 48.25
CA ARG A 90 -11.19 24.39 49.03
C ARG A 90 -11.06 23.98 50.49
#